data_AF-A0A4Y9RTG7-F1
#
_entry.id   AF-A0A4Y9RTG7-F1
#
_cell.length_a   1.000
_cell.length_b   1.000
_cell.length_c   1.000
_cell.angle_alpha   90.00
_cell.angle_beta   90.00
_cell.angle_gamma   90.00
#
_symmetry.space_group_name_H-M   'P 1'
#
loop_
_entity.id
_entity.type
_entity.pdbx_description
1 polymer ?
#
loop_
_entity_poly.entity_id
_entity_poly.type
_entity_poly.pdbx_seq_one_letter_code
_entity_poly.pdbx_strand_id
1 'polypeptide(L)' 'MQAVEAMSAGTVSIGPGTLYGAFNTLEKQQLIEKVSEEERRKIYGLTAQGRAVLAEQVRRLEIMVRNGRAVAHQTKGAA' A
#
# COMPACT_ATOMS: atom_id res chain seq x y z
N MET A 1 4.81 12.36 4.63
CA MET A 1 5.43 11.28 5.45
C MET A 1 4.55 10.96 6.65
N GLN A 2 4.23 11.94 7.51
CA GLN A 2 3.27 11.76 8.64
C GLN A 2 1.95 11.06 8.25
N ALA A 3 1.38 11.37 7.08
CA ALA A 3 0.17 10.69 6.60
C ALA A 3 0.34 9.17 6.45
N VAL A 4 1.48 8.69 5.95
CA VAL A 4 1.74 7.25 5.78
C VAL A 4 1.90 6.57 7.14
N GLU A 5 2.60 7.22 8.06
CA GLU A 5 2.75 6.74 9.43
C GLU A 5 1.39 6.64 10.13
N ALA A 6 0.56 7.68 10.04
CA ALA A 6 -0.79 7.66 10.59
C ALA A 6 -1.67 6.57 9.96
N MET A 7 -1.68 6.46 8.62
CA MET A 7 -2.47 5.44 7.90
C MET A 7 -2.03 4.01 8.20
N SER A 8 -0.75 3.81 8.51
CA SER A 8 -0.20 2.51 8.89
C SER A 8 -0.25 2.24 10.40
N ALA A 9 -0.95 3.07 11.19
CA ALA A 9 -0.97 2.96 12.65
C ALA A 9 0.44 2.90 13.27
N GLY A 10 1.37 3.67 12.71
CA GLY A 10 2.76 3.76 13.15
C GLY A 10 3.67 2.62 12.70
N THR A 11 3.17 1.61 11.97
CA THR A 11 4.00 0.46 11.58
C THR A 11 4.90 0.75 10.39
N VAL A 12 4.66 1.84 9.64
CA VAL A 12 5.47 2.24 8.48
C VAL A 12 5.90 3.69 8.61
N SER A 13 7.21 3.91 8.69
CA SER A 13 7.82 5.23 8.55
C SER A 13 8.65 5.28 7.27
N ILE A 14 8.53 6.37 6.51
CA ILE A 14 9.26 6.56 5.26
C ILE A 14 9.89 7.94 5.22
N GLY A 15 11.12 8.01 4.71
CA GLY A 15 11.81 9.26 4.40
C GLY A 15 11.45 9.83 3.02
N PRO A 16 11.90 11.04 2.68
CA PRO A 16 11.60 11.67 1.39
C PRO A 16 12.11 10.85 0.21
N GLY A 17 13.33 10.32 0.30
CA GLY A 17 13.92 9.50 -0.77
C GLY A 17 13.10 8.24 -1.06
N THR A 18 12.61 7.55 -0.03
CA THR A 18 11.75 6.36 -0.17
C THR A 18 10.40 6.73 -0.79
N LEU A 19 9.79 7.85 -0.37
CA LEU A 19 8.52 8.30 -0.94
C LEU A 19 8.65 8.61 -2.44
N TYR A 20 9.67 9.38 -2.84
CA TYR A 20 9.88 9.70 -4.25
C TYR A 20 10.28 8.47 -5.07
N GLY A 21 11.05 7.54 -4.49
CA GLY A 21 11.34 6.25 -5.11
C GLY A 21 10.08 5.41 -5.35
N ALA A 22 9.15 5.41 -4.39
CA ALA A 22 7.86 4.73 -4.52
C ALA A 22 7.02 5.36 -5.64
N PHE A 23 6.89 6.69 -5.69
CA PHE A 23 6.17 7.35 -6.79
C PHE A 23 6.77 7.05 -8.17
N ASN A 24 8.10 7.14 -8.31
CA ASN A 24 8.78 6.79 -9.56
C ASN A 24 8.53 5.34 -9.98
N THR A 25 8.49 4.42 -9.02
CA THR A 25 8.23 3.00 -9.29
C THR A 25 6.78 2.77 -9.74
N LEU A 26 5.82 3.33 -9.01
CA LEU A 26 4.40 3.19 -9.31
C LEU A 26 4.03 3.84 -10.66
N GLU A 27 4.63 4.97 -10.99
CA GLU A 27 4.45 5.66 -12.27
C GLU A 27 5.05 4.85 -13.43
N LYS A 28 6.28 4.31 -13.27
CA LYS A 28 6.90 3.41 -14.27
C LYS A 28 6.09 2.14 -14.51
N GLN A 29 5.41 1.63 -13.47
CA GLN A 29 4.51 0.49 -13.58
C GLN A 29 3.11 0.86 -14.10
N GLN A 30 2.87 2.15 -14.41
CA GLN A 30 1.58 2.67 -14.90
C GLN A 30 0.42 2.44 -13.92
N LEU A 31 0.71 2.33 -12.62
CA LEU A 31 -0.29 2.17 -11.56
C LEU A 31 -0.83 3.52 -11.08
N ILE A 32 -0.01 4.56 -11.18
CA ILE A 32 -0.43 5.94 -10.90
C ILE A 32 -0.05 6.82 -12.09
N GLU A 33 -0.72 7.96 -12.18
CA GLU A 33 -0.44 9.01 -13.16
C GLU A 33 -0.50 10.38 -12.47
N LYS A 34 0.29 11.34 -12.96
CA LYS A 34 0.20 12.73 -12.51
C LYS A 34 -1.10 13.34 -13.03
N VAL A 35 -1.98 13.73 -12.13
CA VAL A 35 -3.30 14.32 -12.47
C VAL A 35 -3.30 15.84 -12.40
N SER A 36 -2.45 16.42 -11.57
CA SER A 36 -2.27 17.87 -11.50
C SER A 36 -0.93 18.22 -10.84
N GLU A 37 -0.58 19.50 -10.90
CA GLU A 37 0.59 20.06 -10.23
C GLU A 37 0.22 21.45 -9.74
N GLU A 38 0.32 21.65 -8.43
CA GLU A 38 0.01 22.92 -7.78
C GLU A 38 1.29 23.46 -7.15
N GLU A 39 1.75 24.61 -7.64
CA GLU A 39 3.04 25.22 -7.33
C GLU A 39 4.23 24.28 -7.62
N ARG A 40 4.63 23.47 -6.63
CA ARG A 40 5.70 22.47 -6.70
C ARG A 40 5.25 21.09 -6.20
N ARG A 41 3.97 20.95 -5.87
CA ARG A 41 3.39 19.71 -5.37
C ARG A 41 2.75 18.97 -6.54
N LYS A 42 3.37 17.83 -6.90
CA LYS A 42 2.77 16.88 -7.84
C LYS A 42 1.65 16.12 -7.16
N ILE A 43 0.51 16.03 -7.83
CA ILE A 43 -0.67 15.29 -7.37
C ILE A 43 -0.84 14.09 -8.30
N TYR A 44 -0.98 12.92 -7.69
CA TYR A 44 -1.08 11.64 -8.40
C TYR A 44 -2.43 10.99 -8.14
N GLY A 45 -2.99 10.37 -9.18
CA GLY A 45 -4.18 9.54 -9.13
C GLY A 45 -3.88 8.10 -9.53
N LEU A 46 -4.73 7.16 -9.14
CA LEU A 46 -4.67 5.79 -9.66
C LEU A 46 -5.11 5.77 -11.12
N THR A 47 -4.40 5.01 -11.95
CA THR A 47 -4.87 4.65 -13.30
C THR A 47 -5.96 3.58 -13.21
N ALA A 48 -6.57 3.21 -14.35
CA ALA A 48 -7.47 2.06 -14.40
C ALA A 48 -6.77 0.74 -13.99
N GLN A 49 -5.54 0.55 -14.46
CA GLN A 49 -4.70 -0.58 -14.07
C GLN A 49 -4.36 -0.53 -12.58
N GLY A 50 -4.00 0.64 -12.05
CA GLY A 50 -3.71 0.83 -10.63
C GLY A 50 -4.88 0.46 -9.73
N ARG A 51 -6.10 0.85 -10.11
CA ARG A 51 -7.34 0.45 -9.40
C ARG A 51 -7.53 -1.06 -9.40
N ALA A 52 -7.35 -1.72 -10.54
CA ALA A 52 -7.49 -3.18 -10.65
C ALA A 52 -6.44 -3.92 -9.80
N VAL A 53 -5.18 -3.48 -9.84
CA VAL A 53 -4.10 -4.06 -9.05
C VAL A 53 -4.34 -3.86 -7.56
N LEU A 54 -4.77 -2.67 -7.14
CA LEU A 54 -5.10 -2.40 -5.73
C LEU A 54 -6.23 -3.30 -5.24
N ALA A 55 -7.31 -3.46 -6.02
CA ALA A 55 -8.41 -4.36 -5.68
C ALA A 55 -7.94 -5.81 -5.47
N GLU A 56 -7.06 -6.31 -6.36
CA GLU A 56 -6.48 -7.65 -6.21
C GLU A 56 -5.54 -7.75 -5.00
N GLN A 57 -4.78 -6.71 -4.67
CA GLN A 57 -3.96 -6.70 -3.46
C GLN A 57 -4.80 -6.75 -2.18
N VAL A 58 -5.92 -6.02 -2.13
CA VAL A 58 -6.86 -6.10 -1.01
C VAL A 58 -7.39 -7.53 -0.87
N ARG A 59 -7.88 -8.12 -1.96
CA ARG A 59 -8.35 -9.51 -1.98
C ARG A 59 -7.28 -10.49 -1.47
N ARG A 60 -6.03 -10.30 -1.90
CA ARG A 60 -4.90 -11.15 -1.48
C ARG A 60 -4.63 -11.01 0.03
N LEU A 61 -4.64 -9.78 0.55
CA LEU A 61 -4.41 -9.52 1.97
C LEU A 61 -5.51 -10.12 2.84
N GLU A 62 -6.79 -10.05 2.42
CA GLU A 62 -7.90 -10.69 3.13
C GLU A 62 -7.72 -12.21 3.24
N ILE A 63 -7.30 -12.86 2.14
CA ILE A 63 -6.99 -14.30 2.13
C ILE A 63 -5.86 -14.61 3.10
N MET A 64 -4.78 -13.81 3.07
CA MET A 64 -3.62 -13.99 3.96
C MET A 64 -4.02 -13.84 5.43
N VAL A 65 -4.82 -12.83 5.77
CA VAL A 65 -5.31 -12.61 7.14
C VAL A 65 -6.19 -13.76 7.60
N ARG A 66 -7.12 -14.23 6.75
CA ARG A 66 -7.99 -15.37 7.06
C ARG A 66 -7.17 -16.63 7.33
N ASN A 67 -6.22 -16.95 6.45
CA ASN A 67 -5.37 -18.13 6.59
C ASN A 67 -4.47 -18.01 7.83
N GLY A 68 -3.87 -16.84 8.07
CA GLY A 68 -3.03 -16.57 9.23
C GLY A 68 -3.79 -16.75 10.55
N ARG A 69 -5.02 -16.23 10.64
CA ARG A 69 -5.90 -16.44 11.81
C ARG A 69 -6.24 -17.91 12.01
N ALA A 70 -6.57 -18.64 10.95
CA ALA A 70 -6.91 -20.06 11.04
C ALA A 70 -5.79 -20.88 11.67
N VAL A 71 -4.52 -20.59 11.33
CA VAL A 71 -3.35 -21.28 11.91
C VAL A 71 -2.99 -20.75 13.29
N ALA A 72 -3.02 -19.43 13.51
CA ALA A 72 -2.65 -18.82 14.80
C ALA A 72 -3.58 -19.26 15.95
N HIS A 73 -4.83 -19.59 15.67
CA HIS A 73 -5.78 -20.11 16.67
C HIS A 73 -5.66 -21.63 16.92
N GLN A 74 -4.84 -22.36 16.15
CA GLN A 74 -4.62 -23.80 16.34
C GLN A 74 -3.51 -24.13 17.35
N THR A 75 -2.79 -23.14 17.89
CA THR A 75 -1.66 -23.36 18.81
C THR A 75 -2.03 -23.38 20.30
N LYS A 76 -3.24 -23.81 20.66
CA LYS A 76 -3.64 -24.09 22.07
C LYS A 76 -4.20 -25.51 22.23
N GLY A 77 -3.45 -26.50 21.76
CA GLY A 77 -3.83 -27.92 21.84
C GLY A 77 -2.66 -28.88 21.94
N ALA A 78 -1.51 -28.45 22.48
CA ALA A 78 -0.46 -29.36 22.94
C ALA A 78 -0.36 -29.22 24.45
N ALA A 79 -1.28 -29.90 25.13
CA ALA A 79 -1.13 -30.32 26.52
C ALA A 79 -0.38 -31.66 26.51
#